data_AF-A0A8J7T214-F1
#
_entry.id   AF-A0A8J7T214-F1
#
_cell.length_a   1.000
_cell.length_b   1.000
_cell.length_c   1.000
_cell.angle_alpha   90.00
_cell.angle_beta   90.00
_cell.angle_gamma   90.00
#
_symmetry.space_group_name_H-M   'P 1'
#
loop_
_entity.id
_entity.type
_entity.pdbx_description
1 polymer ?
#
loop_
_entity_poly.entity_id
_entity_poly.type
_entity_poly.pdbx_seq_one_letter_code
_entity_poly.pdbx_strand_id
1 'polypeptide(L)'
;MTADQIIASLGLQPHPEGGHYRETWRADVPDGARPAGTAIHFLLKAGERSHWHRVDAHEVWLYHAGAPLDLWVSATDLGPACRVRLGADLAAGDRPQHVVPRDHWQAA
;
A
#
# COMPACT_ATOMS: atom_id res chain seq x y z
N MET A 1 3.52 19.96 0.58
CA MET A 1 2.16 19.84 1.15
C MET A 1 2.25 19.01 2.42
N THR A 2 1.46 19.31 3.44
CA THR A 2 1.32 18.45 4.63
C THR A 2 0.47 17.22 4.32
N ALA A 3 0.49 16.21 5.20
CA ALA A 3 -0.34 15.02 5.02
C ALA A 3 -1.84 15.35 4.96
N ASP A 4 -2.34 16.22 5.84
CA ASP A 4 -3.76 16.63 5.85
C ASP A 4 -4.15 17.39 4.57
N GLN A 5 -3.24 18.20 4.01
CA GLN A 5 -3.47 18.85 2.71
C GLN A 5 -3.59 17.83 1.57
N ILE A 6 -2.78 16.76 1.59
CA ILE A 6 -2.86 15.69 0.60
C ILE A 6 -4.17 14.90 0.76
N ILE A 7 -4.52 14.52 1.99
CA ILE A 7 -5.79 13.84 2.31
C ILE A 7 -6.97 14.64 1.76
N ALA A 8 -7.03 15.94 2.04
CA ALA A 8 -8.10 16.80 1.56
C ALA A 8 -8.10 16.93 0.02
N SER A 9 -6.93 17.19 -0.58
CA SER A 9 -6.80 17.38 -2.03
C SER A 9 -7.13 16.12 -2.83
N LEU A 10 -6.83 14.94 -2.29
CA LEU A 10 -7.10 13.66 -2.92
C LEU A 10 -8.39 13.02 -2.40
N GLY A 11 -9.16 13.68 -1.54
CA GLY A 11 -10.41 13.16 -0.98
C GLY A 11 -10.26 11.77 -0.34
N LEU A 12 -9.17 11.54 0.39
CA LEU A 12 -8.91 10.25 1.05
C LEU A 12 -9.82 10.08 2.27
N GLN A 13 -10.18 8.84 2.56
CA GLN A 13 -11.00 8.43 3.70
C GLN A 13 -10.24 7.41 4.56
N PRO A 14 -10.59 7.23 5.85
CA PRO A 14 -9.97 6.21 6.67
C PRO A 14 -10.07 4.82 6.05
N HIS A 15 -8.96 4.08 6.02
CA HIS A 15 -8.94 2.69 5.53
C HIS A 15 -9.15 1.70 6.70
N PRO A 16 -9.87 0.58 6.51
CA PRO A 16 -10.09 -0.40 7.57
C PRO A 16 -8.81 -0.97 8.18
N GLU A 17 -7.73 -1.06 7.41
CA GLU A 17 -6.45 -1.56 7.90
C GLU A 17 -5.58 -0.47 8.58
N GLY A 18 -6.06 0.78 8.62
CA GLY A 18 -5.31 1.94 9.09
C GLY A 18 -4.80 2.83 7.94
N GLY A 19 -4.55 4.10 8.25
CA GLY A 19 -4.23 5.11 7.24
C GLY A 19 -5.45 5.65 6.49
N HIS A 20 -5.18 6.24 5.33
CA HIS A 20 -6.17 6.90 4.49
C HIS A 20 -6.06 6.40 3.06
N TYR A 21 -7.19 6.17 2.39
CA TYR A 21 -7.21 5.68 1.02
C TYR A 21 -8.32 6.30 0.17
N ARG A 22 -8.20 6.13 -1.15
CA ARG A 22 -9.30 6.31 -2.10
C ARG A 22 -9.06 5.47 -3.34
N GLU A 23 -10.06 4.70 -3.78
CA GLU A 23 -10.02 4.04 -5.08
C GLU A 23 -10.06 5.06 -6.22
N THR A 24 -9.14 4.93 -7.16
CA THR A 24 -8.97 5.84 -8.31
C THR A 24 -9.29 5.18 -9.63
N TRP A 25 -9.21 3.85 -9.69
CA TRP A 25 -9.52 3.08 -10.87
C TRP A 25 -9.94 1.65 -10.51
N ARG A 26 -10.82 1.09 -11.33
CA ARG A 26 -11.25 -0.30 -11.30
C ARG A 26 -11.44 -0.76 -12.75
N ALA A 27 -10.87 -1.92 -13.10
CA ALA A 27 -11.09 -2.49 -14.41
C ALA A 27 -12.57 -2.84 -14.62
N ASP A 28 -13.08 -2.58 -15.82
CA ASP A 28 -14.43 -2.99 -16.21
C ASP A 28 -14.55 -4.52 -16.21
N VAL A 29 -15.70 -5.02 -15.77
CA VAL A 29 -15.99 -6.46 -15.70
C VAL A 29 -17.38 -6.78 -16.25
N PRO A 30 -17.51 -7.84 -17.07
CA PRO A 30 -18.80 -8.46 -17.31
C PRO A 30 -19.32 -9.13 -16.03
N ASP A 31 -20.62 -9.00 -15.77
CA ASP A 31 -21.40 -9.87 -14.89
C ASP A 31 -20.77 -10.24 -13.53
N GLY A 32 -20.50 -9.24 -12.68
CA GLY A 32 -20.16 -9.46 -11.27
C GLY A 32 -18.83 -10.19 -10.99
N ALA A 33 -18.03 -10.44 -12.03
CA ALA A 33 -16.69 -11.02 -11.89
C ALA A 33 -15.74 -10.10 -11.12
N ARG A 34 -14.67 -10.67 -10.55
CA ARG A 34 -13.60 -9.88 -9.93
C ARG A 34 -12.85 -9.07 -11.00
N PRO A 35 -12.61 -7.77 -10.82
CA PRO A 35 -11.85 -6.98 -11.77
C PRO A 35 -10.41 -7.46 -11.89
N ALA A 36 -9.86 -7.34 -13.10
CA ALA A 36 -8.46 -7.65 -13.39
C ALA A 36 -7.48 -6.80 -12.57
N GLY A 37 -7.93 -5.62 -12.10
CA GLY A 37 -7.19 -4.81 -11.17
C GLY A 37 -8.00 -3.63 -10.64
N THR A 38 -7.50 -3.05 -9.57
CA THR A 38 -7.93 -1.79 -8.99
C THR A 38 -6.69 -0.96 -8.68
N ALA A 39 -6.84 0.35 -8.59
CA ALA A 39 -5.81 1.25 -8.10
C ALA A 39 -6.39 2.15 -7.03
N ILE A 40 -5.58 2.43 -6.02
CA ILE A 40 -5.92 3.34 -4.93
C ILE A 40 -4.79 4.34 -4.74
N HIS A 41 -5.12 5.50 -4.19
CA HIS A 41 -4.15 6.23 -3.37
C HIS A 41 -4.21 5.69 -1.95
N PHE A 42 -3.05 5.59 -1.30
CA PHE A 42 -2.91 5.22 0.11
C PHE A 42 -1.92 6.17 0.78
N LEU A 43 -2.18 6.56 2.02
CA LEU A 43 -1.37 7.50 2.78
C LEU A 43 -1.38 7.14 4.27
N LEU A 44 -0.20 7.15 4.88
CA LEU A 44 -0.01 7.08 6.33
C LEU A 44 0.55 8.40 6.85
N LYS A 45 -0.08 8.95 7.89
CA LYS A 45 0.47 10.06 8.67
C LYS A 45 1.48 9.55 9.69
N ALA A 46 2.27 10.46 10.23
CA ALA A 46 3.15 10.15 11.36
C ALA A 46 2.32 9.54 12.52
N GLY A 47 2.72 8.36 12.97
CA GLY A 47 2.05 7.61 14.03
C GLY A 47 0.92 6.68 13.56
N GLU A 48 0.53 6.73 12.29
CA GLU A 48 -0.39 5.75 11.69
C GLU A 48 0.39 4.56 11.14
N ARG A 49 -0.30 3.42 10.98
CA ARG A 49 0.24 2.19 10.38
C ARG A 49 -0.85 1.46 9.61
N SER A 50 -0.45 0.69 8.61
CA SER A 50 -1.25 -0.38 8.00
C SER A 50 -1.04 -1.66 8.81
N HIS A 51 -2.10 -2.17 9.42
CA HIS A 51 -2.06 -3.39 10.22
C HIS A 51 -1.80 -4.62 9.35
N TRP A 52 -1.28 -5.68 9.96
CA TRP A 52 -1.07 -6.96 9.29
C TRP A 52 -2.36 -7.46 8.64
N HIS A 53 -2.32 -7.61 7.32
CA HIS A 53 -3.39 -8.15 6.51
C HIS A 53 -2.81 -8.92 5.32
N ARG A 54 -3.66 -9.60 4.58
CA ARG A 54 -3.30 -10.31 3.34
C ARG A 54 -4.45 -10.22 2.35
N VAL A 55 -4.11 -10.26 1.08
CA VAL A 55 -5.07 -10.18 -0.02
C VAL A 55 -4.92 -11.39 -0.94
N ASP A 56 -6.03 -11.85 -1.50
CA ASP A 56 -6.11 -12.98 -2.43
C ASP A 56 -5.72 -12.57 -3.87
N ALA A 57 -4.83 -11.58 -4.02
CA ALA A 57 -4.25 -11.11 -5.28
C ALA A 57 -2.86 -10.51 -5.03
N HIS A 58 -2.07 -10.34 -6.10
CA HIS A 58 -0.84 -9.56 -6.02
C HIS A 58 -1.18 -8.09 -5.80
N GLU A 59 -0.43 -7.43 -4.92
CA GLU A 59 -0.56 -5.99 -4.71
C GLU A 59 0.75 -5.28 -5.07
N VAL A 60 0.63 -4.21 -5.86
CA VAL A 60 1.77 -3.41 -6.29
C VAL A 60 1.77 -2.10 -5.50
N TRP A 61 2.77 -1.94 -4.65
CA TRP A 61 3.02 -0.70 -3.92
C TRP A 61 3.90 0.23 -4.76
N LEU A 62 3.47 1.49 -4.88
CA LEU A 62 4.14 2.53 -5.65
C LEU A 62 4.36 3.76 -4.76
N TYR A 63 5.62 4.12 -4.53
CA TYR A 63 5.97 5.34 -3.81
C TYR A 63 5.70 6.56 -4.70
N HIS A 64 4.99 7.54 -4.15
CA HIS A 64 4.71 8.82 -4.82
C HIS A 64 5.38 10.01 -4.14
N ALA A 65 5.29 10.14 -2.82
CA ALA A 65 5.80 11.29 -2.08
C ALA A 65 5.92 11.02 -0.58
N GLY A 66 6.60 11.91 0.14
CA GLY A 66 6.72 11.87 1.59
C GLY A 66 7.96 11.12 2.09
N ALA A 67 7.97 10.76 3.36
CA ALA A 67 9.02 9.91 3.91
C ALA A 67 8.97 8.50 3.29
N PRO A 68 10.10 7.77 3.21
CA PRO A 68 10.06 6.39 2.80
C PRO A 68 9.24 5.55 3.78
N LEU A 69 8.54 4.54 3.25
CA LEU A 69 7.69 3.62 3.98
C LEU A 69 8.43 2.29 4.21
N ASP A 70 8.39 1.77 5.42
CA ASP A 70 8.91 0.43 5.73
C ASP A 70 7.79 -0.60 5.54
N LEU A 71 7.74 -1.23 4.36
CA LEU A 71 6.80 -2.31 4.06
C LEU A 71 7.37 -3.65 4.56
N TRP A 72 6.64 -4.31 5.45
CA TRP A 72 6.96 -5.65 5.94
C TRP A 72 6.14 -6.68 5.21
N VAL A 73 6.76 -7.77 4.76
CA VAL A 73 6.11 -8.84 4.00
C VAL A 73 6.50 -10.19 4.59
N SER A 74 5.53 -11.09 4.79
CA SER A 74 5.81 -12.46 5.21
C SER A 74 4.96 -13.49 4.48
N ALA A 75 5.56 -14.62 4.12
CA ALA A 75 4.86 -15.72 3.44
C ALA A 75 3.99 -16.55 4.40
N THR A 76 4.27 -16.50 5.70
CA THR A 76 3.58 -17.35 6.70
C THR A 76 3.35 -16.58 8.00
N ASP A 77 2.43 -17.06 8.82
CA ASP A 77 2.11 -16.50 10.14
C ASP A 77 3.31 -16.55 11.11
N LEU A 78 4.28 -17.44 10.86
CA LEU A 78 5.44 -17.66 11.74
C LEU A 78 6.67 -16.84 11.33
N GLY A 79 6.62 -16.17 10.18
CA GLY A 79 7.76 -15.44 9.66
C GLY A 79 8.81 -16.30 8.93
N PRO A 80 10.01 -15.75 8.70
CA PRO A 80 10.38 -14.37 9.02
C PRO A 80 9.60 -13.35 8.16
N ALA A 81 9.47 -12.13 8.65
CA ALA A 81 9.06 -10.99 7.84
C ALA A 81 10.30 -10.34 7.21
N CYS A 82 10.21 -10.02 5.92
CA CYS A 82 11.21 -9.27 5.20
C CYS A 82 10.77 -7.80 5.12
N ARG A 83 11.72 -6.88 5.35
CA ARG A 83 11.46 -5.45 5.21
C ARG A 83 11.90 -4.94 3.85
N VAL A 84 11.06 -4.15 3.21
CA VAL A 84 11.34 -3.39 1.99
C VAL A 84 11.13 -1.92 2.27
N ARG A 85 12.12 -1.09 1.96
CA ARG A 85 12.01 0.36 2.11
C ARG A 85 11.51 0.97 0.81
N LEU A 86 10.26 1.41 0.83
CA LEU A 86 9.58 2.05 -0.30
C LEU A 86 9.86 3.54 -0.31
N GLY A 87 10.65 4.00 -1.27
CA GLY A 87 11.12 5.38 -1.34
C GLY A 87 11.83 5.69 -2.65
N ALA A 88 12.23 6.95 -2.82
CA ALA A 88 12.91 7.43 -4.03
C ALA A 88 14.45 7.43 -3.92
N ASP A 89 15.03 7.20 -2.75
CA ASP A 89 16.48 7.21 -2.57
C ASP A 89 17.12 5.88 -2.97
N LEU A 90 17.33 5.72 -4.29
CA LEU A 90 17.93 4.52 -4.86
C LEU A 90 19.36 4.27 -4.34
N ALA A 91 20.11 5.33 -4.01
CA ALA A 91 21.47 5.22 -3.50
C ALA A 91 21.48 4.67 -2.06
N ALA A 92 20.46 5.00 -1.25
CA ALA A 92 20.23 4.40 0.06
C ALA A 92 19.62 2.99 0.00
N GLY A 93 19.30 2.50 -1.20
CA GLY A 93 18.73 1.17 -1.40
C GLY A 93 17.19 1.13 -1.39
N ASP A 94 16.53 2.28 -1.32
CA ASP A 94 15.06 2.34 -1.43
C ASP A 94 14.61 1.82 -2.80
N ARG A 95 13.38 1.33 -2.86
CA ARG A 95 12.74 0.92 -4.11
C ARG A 95 11.41 1.66 -4.24
N PRO A 96 11.17 2.41 -5.33
CA PRO A 96 9.91 3.13 -5.49
C PRO A 96 8.74 2.21 -5.82
N GLN A 97 9.01 0.92 -6.09
CA GLN A 97 8.00 -0.08 -6.40
C GLN A 97 8.35 -1.41 -5.73
N HIS A 98 7.33 -2.07 -5.17
CA HIS A 98 7.42 -3.45 -4.70
C HIS A 98 6.11 -4.20 -4.96
N VAL A 99 6.21 -5.51 -5.20
CA VAL A 99 5.03 -6.37 -5.40
C VAL A 99 4.94 -7.32 -4.22
N VAL A 100 3.86 -7.22 -3.46
CA VAL A 100 3.51 -8.20 -2.43
C VAL A 100 2.82 -9.38 -3.11
N PRO A 101 3.34 -10.62 -2.96
CA PRO A 101 2.70 -11.77 -3.57
C PRO A 101 1.31 -12.03 -2.98
N ARG A 102 0.43 -12.60 -3.81
CA ARG A 102 -0.87 -13.09 -3.36
C ARG A 102 -0.74 -13.94 -2.09
N ASP A 103 -1.68 -13.77 -1.18
CA ASP A 103 -1.83 -14.50 0.09
C ASP A 103 -0.69 -14.29 1.11
N HIS A 104 0.31 -13.45 0.81
CA HIS A 104 1.32 -13.03 1.78
C HIS A 104 0.76 -11.99 2.76
N TRP A 105 1.24 -12.04 3.99
CA TRP A 105 1.04 -11.01 4.98
C TRP A 105 1.83 -9.76 4.63
N GLN A 106 1.22 -8.59 4.85
CA GLN A 106 1.86 -7.30 4.75
C GLN A 106 1.42 -6.33 5.86
N ALA A 107 2.33 -5.43 6.25
CA ALA A 107 2.09 -4.32 7.17
C ALA A 107 3.05 -3.17 6.87
N ALA A 108 2.67 -1.93 7.20
CA ALA A 108 3.47 -0.74 6.89
C ALA A 108 3.33 0.36 7.94
#